data_AF-A0A0C9XLV8-F1
#
_entry.id   AF-A0A0C9XLV8-F1
#
_cell.length_a   1.000
_cell.length_b   1.000
_cell.length_c   1.000
_cell.angle_alpha   90.00
_cell.angle_beta   90.00
_cell.angle_gamma   90.00
#
_symmetry.space_group_name_H-M   'P 1'
#
loop_
_entity.id
_entity.type
_entity.pdbx_description
1 polymer ?
#
loop_
_entity_poly.entity_id
_entity_poly.type
_entity_poly.pdbx_seq_one_letter_code
_entity_poly.pdbx_strand_id
1 'polypeptide(L)'
;MRRAQSVRHYARPSLALAADDLGMLREGDESNEDVLRKQLLDKDRENDKLRTQVQILQDQLAQRPPLETIQELDREYKNLELLLQGTQRENERCMAELERAKTREKMLERELTRLAGENWQSNLELGSTASAILPGGRSNFRHARSNTISSPSPTLSLSRNQATPSPDRPRSRINQQQEQQQNTGSATLAHIEQVRMLILGMEQRLQVREEKLVKVVERAEGEGRRFEQLRTEISVTDA
;
A
#
# COMPACT_ATOMS: atom_id res chain seq x y z
N MET A 1 31.75 -16.56 3.80
CA MET A 1 33.13 -16.32 4.29
C MET A 1 33.90 -15.49 3.26
N ARG A 2 34.31 -14.26 3.60
CA ARG A 2 35.30 -13.48 2.82
C ARG A 2 36.28 -12.85 3.80
N ARG A 3 37.54 -13.29 3.76
CA ARG A 3 38.67 -12.75 4.54
C ARG A 3 39.19 -11.52 3.77
N ALA A 4 39.00 -10.33 4.32
CA ALA A 4 39.67 -9.13 3.81
C ALA A 4 41.12 -9.13 4.33
N GLN A 5 42.09 -9.28 3.43
CA GLN A 5 43.49 -9.03 3.74
C GLN A 5 43.74 -7.51 3.63
N SER A 6 44.02 -6.86 4.75
CA SER A 6 44.52 -5.48 4.79
C SER A 6 46.04 -5.54 4.88
N VAL A 7 46.72 -5.36 3.75
CA VAL A 7 48.17 -5.13 3.73
C VAL A 7 48.38 -3.65 4.02
N ARG A 8 48.73 -3.32 5.27
CA ARG A 8 49.16 -1.97 5.66
C ARG A 8 50.66 -1.85 5.41
N HIS A 9 51.03 -1.29 4.27
CA HIS A 9 52.36 -0.72 4.09
C HIS A 9 52.43 0.62 4.85
N TYR A 10 52.93 0.60 6.08
CA TYR A 10 53.43 1.82 6.69
C TYR A 10 54.78 2.12 6.05
N ALA A 11 54.82 3.13 5.18
CA ALA A 11 56.07 3.77 4.79
C ALA A 11 56.70 4.31 6.07
N ARG A 12 57.74 3.64 6.54
CA ARG A 12 58.60 4.10 7.63
C ARG A 12 59.26 5.41 7.13
N PRO A 13 59.04 6.57 7.76
CA PRO A 13 59.85 7.74 7.46
C PRO A 13 61.23 7.44 8.02
N SER A 14 62.10 6.90 7.18
CA SER A 14 63.52 6.77 7.50
C SER A 14 64.07 8.19 7.59
N LEU A 15 64.13 8.72 8.80
CA LEU A 15 64.91 9.91 9.13
C LEU A 15 66.37 9.49 8.99
N ALA A 16 66.89 9.60 7.75
CA ALA A 16 68.28 9.34 7.44
C ALA A 16 69.12 10.41 8.14
N LEU A 17 69.55 10.08 9.35
CA LEU A 17 70.67 10.70 10.05
C LEU A 17 71.93 10.47 9.24
N ALA A 18 72.12 11.26 8.17
CA ALA A 18 73.46 11.57 7.70
C ALA A 18 74.04 12.57 8.71
N ALA A 19 74.56 12.04 9.81
CA ALA A 19 75.44 12.78 10.70
C ALA A 19 76.72 13.07 9.90
N ASP A 20 76.86 14.30 9.42
CA ASP A 20 78.08 14.79 8.82
C ASP A 20 79.00 15.26 9.95
N ASP A 21 80.14 14.60 10.03
CA ASP A 21 81.10 14.64 11.12
C ASP A 21 82.08 15.81 10.91
N LEU A 22 81.56 17.03 10.66
CA LEU A 22 82.35 18.25 10.56
C LEU A 22 81.51 19.48 10.87
N GLY A 23 81.92 20.18 11.91
CA GLY A 23 81.25 21.37 12.44
C GLY A 23 81.00 22.45 11.38
N MET A 24 79.74 22.67 11.09
CA MET A 24 79.19 24.02 10.93
C MET A 24 77.85 24.06 11.65
N LEU A 25 77.79 24.87 12.71
CA LEU A 25 76.55 25.31 13.33
C LEU A 25 75.69 25.98 12.26
N ARG A 26 74.79 25.21 11.66
CA ARG A 26 73.76 25.71 10.74
C ARG A 26 72.68 26.39 11.62
N GLU A 27 73.02 27.54 12.16
CA GLU A 27 72.08 28.47 12.80
C GLU A 27 71.19 29.08 11.69
N GLY A 28 70.20 28.32 11.24
CA GLY A 28 69.35 28.72 10.12
C GLY A 28 68.33 27.69 9.67
N ASP A 29 68.38 26.47 10.18
CA ASP A 29 67.38 25.44 9.90
C ASP A 29 66.68 25.06 11.19
N GLU A 30 65.36 24.93 11.10
CA GLU A 30 64.46 24.51 12.18
C GLU A 30 65.12 23.44 13.06
N SER A 31 65.14 23.64 14.38
CA SER A 31 65.65 22.63 15.32
C SER A 31 64.91 21.32 15.07
N ASN A 32 65.61 20.19 15.12
CA ASN A 32 65.00 18.87 15.01
C ASN A 32 63.79 18.71 15.95
N GLU A 33 63.82 19.39 17.10
CA GLU A 33 62.71 19.43 18.04
C GLU A 33 61.46 20.15 17.48
N ASP A 34 61.64 21.24 16.74
CA ASP A 34 60.54 22.00 16.13
C ASP A 34 59.88 21.23 14.98
N VAL A 35 60.68 20.49 14.20
CA VAL A 35 60.17 19.56 13.17
C VAL A 35 59.31 18.46 13.80
N LEU A 36 59.76 17.88 14.92
CA LEU A 36 59.00 16.86 15.65
C LEU A 36 57.72 17.43 16.26
N ARG A 37 57.74 18.65 16.82
CA ARG A 37 56.53 19.33 17.32
C ARG A 37 55.50 19.58 16.22
N LYS A 38 55.95 20.03 15.03
CA LYS A 38 55.08 20.23 13.87
C LYS A 38 54.47 18.91 13.40
N GLN A 39 55.28 17.86 13.28
CA GLN A 39 54.80 16.53 12.92
C GLN A 39 53.80 15.97 13.94
N LEU A 40 54.04 16.19 15.24
CA LEU A 40 53.11 15.77 16.29
C LEU A 40 51.77 16.49 16.15
N LEU A 41 51.77 17.81 15.96
CA LEU A 41 50.54 18.59 15.74
C LEU A 41 49.78 18.15 14.48
N ASP A 42 50.50 17.86 13.39
CA ASP A 42 49.87 17.37 12.16
C ASP A 42 49.28 15.97 12.36
N LYS A 43 49.94 15.12 13.16
CA LYS A 43 49.43 13.80 13.54
C LYS A 43 48.23 13.89 14.48
N ASP A 44 48.21 14.83 15.41
CA ASP A 44 47.06 15.05 16.31
C ASP A 44 45.84 15.54 15.51
N ARG A 45 46.04 16.50 14.59
CA ARG A 45 44.98 16.94 13.67
C ARG A 45 44.46 15.81 12.79
N GLU A 46 45.35 14.94 12.30
CA GLU A 46 44.98 13.75 11.54
C GLU A 46 44.18 12.77 12.42
N ASN A 47 44.60 12.59 13.68
CA ASN A 47 43.90 11.75 14.65
C ASN A 47 42.48 12.25 14.92
N ASP A 48 42.30 13.56 15.14
CA ASP A 48 41.00 14.18 15.37
C ASP A 48 40.07 14.04 14.16
N LYS A 49 40.61 14.21 12.95
CA LYS A 49 39.86 13.97 11.70
C LYS A 49 39.40 12.53 11.60
N LEU A 50 40.28 11.57 11.88
CA LEU A 50 39.96 10.14 11.84
C LEU A 50 38.92 9.78 12.92
N ARG A 51 39.05 10.32 14.13
CA ARG A 51 38.05 10.13 15.20
C ARG A 51 36.67 10.65 14.80
N THR A 52 36.64 11.85 14.23
CA THR A 52 35.40 12.46 13.71
C THR A 52 34.79 11.58 12.62
N GLN A 53 35.61 11.07 11.69
CA GLN A 53 35.14 10.19 10.63
C GLN A 53 34.61 8.85 11.18
N VAL A 54 35.29 8.27 12.17
CA VAL A 54 34.81 7.06 12.84
C VAL A 54 33.46 7.29 13.51
N GLN A 55 33.29 8.42 14.21
CA GLN A 55 32.01 8.77 14.83
C GLN A 55 30.90 8.89 13.79
N ILE A 56 31.14 9.63 12.70
CA ILE A 56 30.15 9.78 11.61
C ILE A 56 29.77 8.42 11.02
N LEU A 57 30.74 7.53 10.81
CA LEU A 57 30.48 6.20 10.26
C LEU A 57 29.70 5.31 11.24
N GLN A 58 29.97 5.42 12.54
CA GLN A 58 29.21 4.71 13.57
C GLN A 58 27.76 5.20 13.63
N ASP A 59 27.55 6.52 13.57
CA ASP A 59 26.21 7.11 13.54
C ASP A 59 25.43 6.67 12.29
N GLN A 60 26.08 6.64 11.12
CA GLN A 60 25.48 6.12 9.89
C GLN A 60 25.16 4.63 9.96
N LEU A 61 25.99 3.83 10.64
CA LEU A 61 25.74 2.40 10.82
C LEU A 61 24.56 2.16 11.75
N ALA A 62 24.45 2.94 12.83
CA ALA A 62 23.37 2.86 13.81
C ALA A 62 22.01 3.27 13.22
N GLN A 63 22.00 4.17 12.23
CA GLN A 63 20.79 4.59 11.52
C GLN A 63 20.28 3.55 10.51
N ARG A 64 21.05 2.50 10.20
CA ARG A 64 20.61 1.50 9.22
C ARG A 64 19.52 0.62 9.84
N PRO A 65 18.35 0.47 9.17
CA PRO A 65 17.35 -0.47 9.62
C PRO A 65 17.92 -1.90 9.59
N PRO A 66 17.48 -2.77 10.51
CA PRO A 66 17.98 -4.13 10.57
C PRO A 66 17.59 -4.89 9.30
N LEU A 67 18.45 -5.83 8.89
CA LEU A 67 18.26 -6.61 7.67
C LEU A 67 16.93 -7.38 7.67
N GLU A 68 16.47 -7.80 8.84
CA GLU A 68 15.20 -8.51 9.02
C GLU A 68 14.02 -7.66 8.55
N THR A 69 13.95 -6.38 8.94
CA THR A 69 12.90 -5.45 8.48
C THR A 69 12.94 -5.25 6.97
N ILE A 70 14.13 -5.19 6.37
CA ILE A 70 14.27 -5.09 4.91
C ILE A 70 13.74 -6.35 4.22
N GLN A 71 14.04 -7.53 4.78
CA GLN A 71 13.56 -8.81 4.24
C GLN A 71 12.05 -8.97 4.39
N GLU A 72 11.47 -8.53 5.51
CA GLU A 72 10.03 -8.51 5.74
C GLU A 72 9.34 -7.62 4.71
N LEU A 73 9.83 -6.39 4.51
CA LEU A 73 9.32 -5.50 3.48
C LEU A 73 9.38 -6.15 2.09
N ASP A 74 10.50 -6.76 1.70
CA ASP A 74 10.61 -7.44 0.41
C ASP A 74 9.62 -8.60 0.25
N ARG A 75 9.34 -9.36 1.32
CA ARG A 75 8.30 -10.40 1.32
C ARG A 75 6.90 -9.80 1.19
N GLU A 76 6.61 -8.71 1.90
CA GLU A 76 5.33 -8.01 1.82
C GLU A 76 5.10 -7.43 0.42
N TYR A 77 6.11 -6.80 -0.19
CA TYR A 77 6.04 -6.32 -1.56
C TYR A 77 5.72 -7.44 -2.55
N LYS A 78 6.39 -8.59 -2.42
CA LYS A 78 6.10 -9.78 -3.26
C LYS A 78 4.68 -10.30 -3.05
N ASN A 79 4.20 -10.31 -1.82
CA ASN A 79 2.84 -10.73 -1.49
C ASN A 79 1.79 -9.78 -2.07
N LEU A 80 2.02 -8.46 -1.95
CA LEU A 80 1.16 -7.44 -2.52
C LEU A 80 1.13 -7.50 -4.06
N GLU A 81 2.28 -7.76 -4.69
CA GLU A 81 2.36 -7.93 -6.14
C GLU A 81 1.53 -9.14 -6.60
N LEU A 82 1.62 -10.26 -5.89
CA LEU A 82 0.82 -11.45 -6.17
C LEU A 82 -0.69 -11.16 -6.05
N LEU A 83 -1.09 -10.45 -5.00
CA LEU A 83 -2.49 -10.08 -4.77
C LEU A 83 -3.02 -9.11 -5.83
N LEU A 84 -2.20 -8.12 -6.22
CA LEU A 84 -2.51 -7.18 -7.28
C LEU A 84 -2.74 -7.91 -8.60
N GLN A 85 -1.82 -8.82 -8.94
CA GLN A 85 -1.93 -9.62 -10.15
C GLN A 85 -3.15 -10.55 -10.13
N GLY A 86 -3.47 -11.14 -8.97
CA GLY A 86 -4.70 -11.91 -8.77
C GLY A 86 -5.96 -11.08 -9.02
N THR A 87 -6.00 -9.87 -8.46
CA THR A 87 -7.13 -8.95 -8.58
C THR A 87 -7.30 -8.42 -10.01
N GLN A 88 -6.21 -8.15 -10.72
CA GLN A 88 -6.24 -7.75 -12.12
C GLN A 88 -6.83 -8.85 -13.01
N ARG A 89 -6.37 -10.09 -12.84
CA ARG A 89 -6.93 -11.25 -13.57
C ARG A 89 -8.43 -11.43 -13.30
N GLU A 90 -8.84 -11.26 -12.04
CA GLU A 90 -10.26 -11.40 -11.68
C GLU A 90 -11.11 -10.26 -12.26
N ASN A 91 -10.60 -9.03 -12.26
CA ASN A 91 -11.26 -7.91 -12.93
C ASN A 91 -11.43 -8.15 -14.43
N GLU A 92 -10.39 -8.67 -15.10
CA GLU A 92 -10.46 -9.03 -16.53
C GLU A 92 -11.53 -10.10 -16.79
N ARG A 93 -11.59 -11.14 -15.94
CA ARG A 93 -12.63 -12.18 -16.02
C ARG A 93 -14.03 -11.59 -15.85
N CYS A 94 -14.25 -10.80 -14.80
CA CYS A 94 -15.53 -10.16 -14.53
C CYS A 94 -15.96 -9.23 -15.69
N MET A 95 -15.04 -8.47 -16.26
CA MET A 95 -15.32 -7.63 -17.43
C MET A 95 -15.73 -8.48 -18.65
N ALA A 96 -15.05 -9.61 -18.90
CA ALA A 96 -15.41 -10.51 -19.98
C ALA A 96 -16.80 -11.16 -19.79
N GLU A 97 -17.14 -11.55 -18.56
CA GLU A 97 -18.45 -12.09 -18.21
C GLU A 97 -19.57 -11.06 -18.39
N LEU A 98 -19.32 -9.83 -17.96
CA LEU A 98 -20.25 -8.72 -18.13
C LEU A 98 -20.52 -8.42 -19.61
N GLU A 99 -19.50 -8.47 -20.47
CA GLU A 99 -19.68 -8.28 -21.91
C GLU A 99 -20.43 -9.46 -22.57
N ARG A 100 -20.22 -10.70 -22.10
CA ARG A 100 -21.05 -11.85 -22.54
C ARG A 100 -22.51 -11.68 -22.12
N ALA A 101 -22.76 -11.23 -20.89
CA ALA A 101 -24.11 -10.99 -20.38
C ALA A 101 -24.82 -9.91 -21.20
N LYS A 102 -24.16 -8.77 -21.47
CA LYS A 102 -24.69 -7.71 -22.35
C LYS A 102 -24.99 -8.22 -23.76
N THR A 103 -24.14 -9.08 -24.31
CA THR A 103 -24.36 -9.66 -25.64
C THR A 103 -25.60 -10.54 -25.66
N ARG A 104 -25.78 -11.37 -24.62
CA ARG A 104 -26.97 -12.20 -24.45
C ARG A 104 -28.22 -11.35 -24.24
N GLU A 105 -28.16 -10.32 -23.40
CA GLU A 105 -29.24 -9.36 -23.17
C GLU A 105 -29.69 -8.72 -24.49
N LYS A 106 -28.75 -8.16 -25.27
CA LYS A 106 -29.05 -7.59 -26.59
C LYS A 106 -29.68 -8.58 -27.55
N MET A 107 -29.32 -9.86 -27.49
CA MET A 107 -29.94 -10.90 -28.32
C MET A 107 -31.41 -11.13 -27.90
N LEU A 108 -31.67 -11.22 -26.60
CA LEU A 108 -33.02 -11.38 -26.06
C LEU A 108 -33.89 -10.14 -26.34
N GLU A 109 -33.35 -8.94 -26.20
CA GLU A 109 -34.05 -7.69 -26.54
C GLU A 109 -34.46 -7.63 -28.01
N ARG A 110 -33.59 -8.09 -28.93
CA ARG A 110 -33.91 -8.19 -30.36
C ARG A 110 -35.03 -9.20 -30.62
N GLU A 111 -35.00 -10.35 -29.96
CA GLU A 111 -36.04 -11.37 -30.09
C GLU A 111 -37.40 -10.89 -29.54
N LEU A 112 -37.39 -10.20 -28.39
CA LEU A 112 -38.59 -9.57 -27.82
C LEU A 112 -39.15 -8.51 -28.76
N THR A 113 -38.29 -7.68 -29.35
CA THR A 113 -38.68 -6.70 -30.36
C THR A 113 -39.29 -7.37 -31.59
N ARG A 114 -38.70 -8.49 -32.04
CA ARG A 114 -39.20 -9.28 -33.18
C ARG A 114 -40.58 -9.88 -32.94
N LEU A 115 -40.83 -10.41 -31.73
CA LEU A 115 -42.06 -11.15 -31.40
C LEU A 115 -43.19 -10.25 -30.89
N ALA A 116 -42.88 -9.23 -30.09
CA ALA A 116 -43.86 -8.38 -29.41
C ALA A 116 -43.84 -6.91 -29.87
N GLY A 117 -43.01 -6.59 -30.86
CA GLY A 117 -42.85 -5.24 -31.42
C GLY A 117 -41.92 -4.34 -30.61
N GLU A 118 -41.68 -3.13 -31.10
CA GLU A 118 -40.77 -2.15 -30.49
C GLU A 118 -41.21 -1.71 -29.08
N ASN A 119 -42.51 -1.82 -28.79
CA ASN A 119 -43.10 -1.49 -27.48
C ASN A 119 -43.28 -2.72 -26.58
N TRP A 120 -42.49 -3.80 -26.77
CA TRP A 120 -42.64 -5.04 -26.01
C TRP A 120 -42.62 -4.83 -24.49
N GLN A 121 -41.85 -3.85 -23.98
CA GLN A 121 -41.81 -3.52 -22.56
C GLN A 121 -43.17 -3.05 -22.04
N SER A 122 -43.87 -2.21 -22.80
CA SER A 122 -45.19 -1.68 -22.49
C SER A 122 -46.28 -2.73 -22.71
N ASN A 123 -46.17 -3.48 -23.81
CA ASN A 123 -47.14 -4.52 -24.18
C ASN A 123 -47.15 -5.70 -23.19
N LEU A 124 -46.00 -6.02 -22.61
CA LEU A 124 -45.86 -7.05 -21.57
C LEU A 124 -46.04 -6.50 -20.15
N GLU A 125 -46.43 -5.22 -20.00
CA GLU A 125 -46.54 -4.52 -18.72
C GLU A 125 -45.29 -4.67 -17.82
N LEU A 126 -44.11 -4.85 -18.41
CA LEU A 126 -42.83 -4.98 -17.70
C LEU A 126 -42.32 -3.63 -17.18
N GLY A 127 -43.19 -2.63 -17.15
CA GLY A 127 -42.93 -1.28 -16.66
C GLY A 127 -42.37 -1.29 -15.23
N SER A 128 -41.07 -1.01 -15.12
CA SER A 128 -40.36 -0.53 -13.93
C SER A 128 -40.69 -1.23 -12.59
N THR A 129 -40.57 -2.55 -12.50
CA THR A 129 -40.44 -3.21 -11.19
C THR A 129 -39.08 -2.97 -10.53
N ALA A 130 -38.17 -2.22 -11.18
CA ALA A 130 -36.90 -1.78 -10.59
C ALA A 130 -37.06 -0.65 -9.54
N SER A 131 -38.29 -0.15 -9.28
CA SER A 131 -38.56 0.86 -8.25
C SER A 131 -39.73 0.52 -7.31
N ALA A 132 -40.03 -0.77 -7.12
CA ALA A 132 -41.03 -1.21 -6.16
C ALA A 132 -40.47 -2.29 -5.22
N ILE A 133 -39.52 -1.92 -4.36
CA ILE A 133 -39.23 -2.67 -3.13
C ILE A 133 -39.25 -1.67 -1.97
N LEU A 134 -40.42 -1.58 -1.32
CA LEU A 134 -40.68 -1.43 0.12
C LEU A 134 -39.80 -0.49 0.99
N PRO A 135 -40.39 0.35 1.86
CA PRO A 135 -39.66 1.02 2.93
C PRO A 135 -39.29 -0.02 4.01
N GLY A 136 -38.08 -0.58 3.93
CA GLY A 136 -37.55 -1.43 5.02
C GLY A 136 -36.56 -2.53 4.65
N GLY A 137 -36.36 -2.85 3.37
CA GLY A 137 -35.45 -3.92 2.94
C GLY A 137 -34.15 -3.40 2.37
N ARG A 138 -33.09 -3.25 3.19
CA ARG A 138 -31.75 -2.91 2.71
C ARG A 138 -31.12 -4.09 1.94
N SER A 139 -31.45 -4.21 0.66
CA SER A 139 -30.66 -4.97 -0.33
C SER A 139 -30.28 -4.04 -1.49
N ASN A 140 -29.31 -3.15 -1.25
CA ASN A 140 -28.69 -2.37 -2.32
C ASN A 140 -27.57 -3.18 -2.97
N PHE A 141 -27.96 -4.08 -3.86
CA PHE A 141 -27.07 -4.75 -4.81
C PHE A 141 -26.75 -3.82 -6.00
N ARG A 142 -26.22 -2.62 -5.71
CA ARG A 142 -25.66 -1.70 -6.70
C ARG A 142 -24.58 -0.86 -6.02
N HIS A 143 -23.36 -1.37 -5.99
CA HIS A 143 -22.21 -0.52 -5.69
C HIS A 143 -21.95 0.37 -6.90
N ALA A 144 -22.39 1.60 -6.74
CA ALA A 144 -21.97 2.76 -7.51
C ALA A 144 -20.45 2.80 -7.62
N ARG A 145 -19.97 2.94 -8.85
CA ARG A 145 -18.62 3.41 -9.15
C ARG A 145 -18.59 4.91 -8.88
N SER A 146 -17.69 5.38 -8.02
CA SER A 146 -17.22 6.78 -7.98
C SER A 146 -15.83 6.77 -7.34
N ASN A 147 -14.75 6.95 -8.10
CA ASN A 147 -14.14 8.24 -8.45
C ASN A 147 -13.91 9.17 -7.25
N THR A 148 -12.62 9.30 -6.91
CA THR A 148 -11.88 10.52 -6.55
C THR A 148 -12.59 11.54 -5.63
N ILE A 149 -12.22 11.55 -4.36
CA ILE A 149 -12.39 12.71 -3.47
C ILE A 149 -11.32 13.74 -3.82
N SER A 150 -11.73 14.73 -4.62
CA SER A 150 -11.18 16.08 -4.61
C SER A 150 -11.90 16.90 -3.54
N SER A 151 -11.14 17.78 -2.90
CA SER A 151 -11.45 18.65 -1.77
C SER A 151 -12.77 19.44 -1.85
N PRO A 152 -13.46 19.71 -0.72
CA PRO A 152 -14.58 20.65 -0.68
C PRO A 152 -14.09 22.10 -0.55
N SER A 153 -14.37 22.92 -1.56
CA SER A 153 -14.37 24.39 -1.47
C SER A 153 -15.75 24.86 -0.97
N PRO A 154 -15.85 25.80 -0.01
CA PRO A 154 -17.14 26.38 0.36
C PRO A 154 -17.48 27.57 -0.54
N THR A 155 -18.63 27.48 -1.20
CA THR A 155 -19.31 28.59 -1.88
C THR A 155 -20.09 29.41 -0.86
N LEU A 156 -19.79 30.71 -0.74
CA LEU A 156 -20.64 31.66 -0.04
C LEU A 156 -21.40 32.53 -1.03
N SER A 157 -22.71 32.49 -0.87
CA SER A 157 -23.73 33.29 -1.54
C SER A 157 -23.59 34.77 -1.25
N LEU A 158 -23.73 35.57 -2.32
CA LEU A 158 -23.93 37.02 -2.31
C LEU A 158 -25.21 37.39 -1.55
N SER A 159 -25.08 38.22 -0.53
CA SER A 159 -26.17 39.10 -0.09
C SER A 159 -25.61 40.45 0.36
N ARG A 160 -26.33 41.47 -0.07
CA ARG A 160 -25.95 42.87 -0.26
C ARG A 160 -26.81 43.69 0.71
N ASN A 161 -26.19 44.38 1.68
CA ASN A 161 -26.38 45.81 1.98
C ASN A 161 -25.95 46.25 3.40
N GLN A 162 -25.25 47.40 3.40
CA GLN A 162 -25.22 48.52 4.35
C GLN A 162 -24.31 48.54 5.61
N ALA A 163 -23.40 49.53 5.54
CA ALA A 163 -22.97 50.52 6.54
C ALA A 163 -21.93 50.16 7.63
N THR A 164 -20.88 51.01 7.65
CA THR A 164 -19.68 51.14 8.51
C THR A 164 -19.94 51.91 9.82
N PRO A 165 -18.95 52.26 10.69
CA PRO A 165 -17.69 51.62 11.16
C PRO A 165 -17.63 51.53 12.73
N SER A 166 -16.75 50.76 13.38
CA SER A 166 -15.42 51.17 13.91
C SER A 166 -14.92 50.16 15.00
N PRO A 167 -13.64 50.22 15.44
CA PRO A 167 -12.82 49.07 15.85
C PRO A 167 -12.63 48.89 17.37
N ASP A 168 -12.33 47.65 17.81
CA ASP A 168 -11.26 47.40 18.80
C ASP A 168 -10.91 45.89 18.93
N ARG A 169 -9.60 45.63 19.02
CA ARG A 169 -8.92 44.34 19.32
C ARG A 169 -8.76 44.22 20.87
N PRO A 170 -8.32 43.09 21.50
CA PRO A 170 -7.39 42.09 20.98
C PRO A 170 -7.56 40.59 21.41
N ARG A 171 -6.79 39.74 20.71
CA ARG A 171 -6.03 38.54 21.17
C ARG A 171 -6.73 37.51 22.09
N SER A 172 -7.02 36.34 21.53
CA SER A 172 -6.64 34.99 22.04
C SER A 172 -7.14 33.92 21.06
N ARG A 173 -6.28 33.48 20.12
CA ARG A 173 -6.68 32.53 19.05
C ARG A 173 -5.59 31.52 18.68
N ILE A 174 -4.86 31.01 19.68
CA ILE A 174 -3.77 30.04 19.48
C ILE A 174 -4.06 28.65 20.12
N ASN A 175 -5.01 28.52 21.06
CA ASN A 175 -5.21 27.24 21.78
C ASN A 175 -6.40 26.36 21.36
N GLN A 176 -7.21 26.72 20.36
CA GLN A 176 -8.37 25.88 19.96
C GLN A 176 -8.12 24.90 18.80
N GLN A 177 -6.92 24.86 18.22
CA GLN A 177 -6.63 23.95 17.09
C GLN A 177 -6.02 22.60 17.49
N GLN A 178 -5.58 22.41 18.74
CA GLN A 178 -4.99 21.13 19.18
C GLN A 178 -6.02 20.11 19.72
N GLU A 179 -7.16 20.54 20.24
CA GLU A 179 -8.20 19.61 20.74
C GLU A 179 -9.03 18.97 19.62
N GLN A 180 -9.11 19.57 18.43
CA GLN A 180 -9.84 18.99 17.30
C GLN A 180 -9.08 17.85 16.59
N GLN A 181 -7.75 17.77 16.72
CA GLN A 181 -6.95 16.69 16.09
C GLN A 181 -6.95 15.38 16.89
N GLN A 182 -7.17 15.42 18.21
CA GLN A 182 -7.26 14.19 19.01
C GLN A 182 -8.61 13.49 18.87
N ASN A 183 -9.70 14.26 18.70
CA ASN A 183 -11.04 13.69 18.54
C ASN A 183 -11.24 13.03 17.17
N THR A 184 -10.62 13.56 16.11
CA THR A 184 -10.66 12.94 14.77
C THR A 184 -9.89 11.63 14.71
N GLY A 185 -8.77 11.51 15.45
CA GLY A 185 -8.00 10.26 15.56
C GLY A 185 -8.76 9.12 16.24
N SER A 186 -9.50 9.43 17.31
CA SER A 186 -10.36 8.42 17.95
C SER A 186 -11.52 7.98 17.05
N ALA A 187 -12.11 8.91 16.29
CA ALA A 187 -13.19 8.60 15.37
C ALA A 187 -12.73 7.77 14.17
N THR A 188 -11.53 8.03 13.63
CA THR A 188 -10.94 7.21 12.57
C THR A 188 -10.57 5.82 13.06
N LEU A 189 -10.02 5.67 14.27
CA LEU A 189 -9.75 4.36 14.87
C LEU A 189 -11.03 3.54 15.08
N ALA A 190 -12.09 4.14 15.61
CA ALA A 190 -13.38 3.47 15.77
C ALA A 190 -13.98 3.03 14.42
N HIS A 191 -13.83 3.85 13.37
CA HIS A 191 -14.27 3.50 12.03
C HIS A 191 -13.48 2.32 11.45
N ILE A 192 -12.15 2.29 11.64
CA ILE A 192 -11.30 1.18 11.21
C ILE A 192 -11.71 -0.12 11.90
N GLU A 193 -11.99 -0.08 13.21
CA GLU A 193 -12.42 -1.25 13.97
C GLU A 193 -13.79 -1.76 13.52
N GLN A 194 -14.73 -0.84 13.23
CA GLN A 194 -16.03 -1.20 12.67
C GLN A 194 -15.91 -1.88 11.30
N VAL A 195 -15.04 -1.38 10.43
CA VAL A 195 -14.78 -1.99 9.11
C VAL A 195 -14.13 -3.37 9.29
N ARG A 196 -13.19 -3.52 10.21
CA ARG A 196 -12.54 -4.81 10.52
C ARG A 196 -13.56 -5.85 10.98
N MET A 197 -14.47 -5.48 11.88
CA MET A 197 -15.54 -6.37 12.35
C MET A 197 -16.51 -6.75 11.24
N LEU A 198 -16.81 -5.81 10.33
CA LEU A 198 -17.67 -6.08 9.17
C LEU A 198 -17.01 -7.08 8.21
N ILE A 199 -15.72 -6.89 7.91
CA ILE A 199 -14.95 -7.80 7.03
C ILE A 199 -14.94 -9.20 7.63
N LEU A 200 -14.60 -9.34 8.91
CA LEU A 200 -14.58 -10.64 9.59
C LEU A 200 -15.95 -11.32 9.56
N GLY A 201 -17.02 -10.56 9.80
CA GLY A 201 -18.39 -11.08 9.72
C GLY A 201 -18.82 -11.45 8.29
N MET A 202 -18.33 -10.74 7.28
CA MET A 202 -18.57 -11.08 5.88
C MET A 202 -17.83 -12.35 5.48
N GLU A 203 -16.57 -12.48 5.89
CA GLU A 203 -15.73 -13.66 5.64
C GLU A 203 -16.36 -14.92 6.24
N GLN A 204 -16.80 -14.86 7.50
CA GLN A 204 -17.49 -15.98 8.14
C GLN A 204 -18.78 -16.40 7.38
N ARG A 205 -19.59 -15.43 6.94
CA ARG A 205 -20.82 -15.75 6.17
C ARG A 205 -20.50 -16.34 4.80
N LEU A 206 -19.41 -15.90 4.18
CA LEU A 206 -18.97 -16.39 2.87
C LEU A 206 -18.45 -17.83 2.99
N GLN A 207 -17.66 -18.12 4.01
CA GLN A 207 -17.18 -19.47 4.32
C GLN A 207 -18.34 -20.45 4.56
N VAL A 208 -19.34 -20.07 5.36
CA VAL A 208 -20.53 -20.91 5.59
C VAL A 208 -21.32 -21.18 4.30
N ARG A 209 -21.38 -20.21 3.39
CA ARG A 209 -22.04 -20.39 2.08
C ARG A 209 -21.23 -21.31 1.18
N GLU A 210 -19.92 -21.16 1.17
CA GLU A 210 -19.01 -22.02 0.41
C GLU A 210 -19.12 -23.47 0.86
N GLU A 211 -19.10 -23.74 2.17
CA GLU A 211 -19.31 -25.10 2.70
C GLU A 211 -20.66 -25.70 2.30
N LYS A 212 -21.72 -24.87 2.27
CA LYS A 212 -23.05 -25.31 1.80
C LYS A 212 -23.05 -25.59 0.31
N LEU A 213 -22.42 -24.75 -0.50
CA LEU A 213 -22.31 -24.94 -1.95
C LEU A 213 -21.52 -26.22 -2.27
N VAL A 214 -20.38 -26.44 -1.62
CA VAL A 214 -19.58 -27.66 -1.78
C VAL A 214 -20.42 -28.90 -1.48
N LYS A 215 -21.18 -28.91 -0.38
CA LYS A 215 -22.10 -30.03 -0.05
C LYS A 215 -23.21 -30.24 -1.08
N VAL A 216 -23.73 -29.16 -1.67
CA VAL A 216 -24.77 -29.25 -2.72
C VAL A 216 -24.17 -29.81 -4.01
N VAL A 217 -22.98 -29.35 -4.40
CA VAL A 217 -22.25 -29.86 -5.57
C VAL A 217 -21.93 -31.34 -5.40
N GLU A 218 -21.38 -31.73 -4.25
CA GLU A 218 -21.06 -33.13 -3.95
C GLU A 218 -22.31 -34.04 -4.03
N ARG A 219 -23.46 -33.58 -3.53
CA ARG A 219 -24.73 -34.30 -3.66
C ARG A 219 -25.15 -34.41 -5.13
N ALA A 220 -25.11 -33.32 -5.88
CA ALA A 220 -25.50 -33.30 -7.29
C ALA A 220 -24.60 -34.20 -8.15
N GLU A 221 -23.29 -34.19 -7.91
CA GLU A 221 -22.34 -35.10 -8.55
C GLU A 221 -22.62 -36.56 -8.20
N GLY A 222 -22.94 -36.86 -6.94
CA GLY A 222 -23.33 -38.19 -6.49
C GLY A 222 -24.61 -38.70 -7.16
N GLU A 223 -25.62 -37.85 -7.31
CA GLU A 223 -26.85 -38.17 -8.03
C GLU A 223 -26.58 -38.37 -9.53
N GLY A 224 -25.72 -37.54 -10.14
CA GLY A 224 -25.27 -37.69 -11.52
C GLY A 224 -24.62 -39.05 -11.78
N ARG A 225 -23.70 -39.48 -10.92
CA ARG A 225 -23.06 -40.81 -11.02
C ARG A 225 -24.07 -41.96 -10.90
N ARG A 226 -25.06 -41.84 -10.00
CA ARG A 226 -26.13 -42.85 -9.88
C ARG A 226 -26.97 -42.95 -11.14
N PHE A 227 -27.32 -41.80 -11.73
CA PHE A 227 -28.05 -41.76 -13.00
C PHE A 227 -27.26 -42.38 -14.16
N GLU A 228 -25.96 -42.13 -14.23
CA GLU A 228 -25.09 -42.75 -15.24
C GLU A 228 -25.03 -44.26 -15.09
N GLN A 229 -24.93 -44.78 -13.86
CA GLN A 229 -24.94 -46.22 -13.57
C GLN A 229 -26.26 -46.88 -14.00
N LEU A 230 -27.40 -46.29 -13.61
CA LEU A 230 -28.73 -46.75 -14.02
C LEU A 230 -28.87 -46.76 -15.54
N ARG A 231 -28.37 -45.72 -16.22
CA ARG A 231 -28.38 -45.64 -17.69
C ARG A 231 -27.54 -46.76 -18.32
N THR A 232 -26.36 -47.06 -17.77
CA THR A 232 -25.54 -48.17 -18.26
C THR A 232 -26.23 -49.53 -18.06
N GLU A 233 -26.85 -49.77 -16.90
CA GLU A 233 -27.56 -51.02 -16.61
C GLU A 233 -28.75 -51.23 -17.57
N ILE A 234 -29.57 -50.21 -17.79
CA ILE A 234 -30.70 -50.27 -18.73
C ILE A 234 -30.22 -50.56 -20.16
N SER A 235 -29.12 -49.91 -20.59
CA SER A 235 -28.55 -50.15 -21.93
C SER A 235 -27.96 -51.54 -22.13
N VAL A 236 -27.57 -52.22 -21.04
CA VAL A 236 -27.04 -53.59 -21.07
C VAL A 236 -28.15 -54.62 -21.03
N THR A 237 -29.32 -54.31 -20.45
CA THR A 237 -30.48 -55.22 -20.42
C THR A 237 -31.32 -55.25 -21.70
N ASP A 238 -31.17 -54.27 -22.59
CA ASP A 238 -31.86 -54.19 -23.89
C ASP A 238 -31.06 -54.77 -25.07
N ALA A 239 -29.93 -55.44 -24.80
CA ALA A 239 -29.08 -56.14 -25.79
C ALA A 239 -29.04 -57.65 -25.53
#